data_AF-A0A952E7J3-F1
#
_entry.id   AF-A0A952E7J3-F1
#
_cell.length_a   1.000
_cell.length_b   1.000
_cell.length_c   1.000
_cell.angle_alpha   90.00
_cell.angle_beta   90.00
_cell.angle_gamma   90.00
#
_symmetry.space_group_name_H-M   'P 1'
#
loop_
_entity.id
_entity.type
_entity.pdbx_description
1 polymer ?
#
loop_
_entity_poly.entity_id
_entity_poly.type
_entity_poly.pdbx_seq_one_letter_code
_entity_poly.pdbx_strand_id
1 'polypeptide(L)'
;MKISNSTNYALLMAGYLAEHPEQKMIQSEVISEKYDLPHMYLLKILGMLVKANILRSKRGPQGGFSLARPPKKINLLEIIEAVEGPMIGSLDMEVNAKRAKFCKQIEQICEKAAAQARDVLKNTTLADLVK
;
A
#
# COMPACT_ATOMS: atom_id res chain seq x y z
N MET A 1 -11.53 -8.09 -3.68
CA MET A 1 -10.42 -7.12 -3.55
C MET A 1 -9.92 -6.79 -4.94
N LYS A 2 -9.93 -5.52 -5.35
CA LYS A 2 -9.36 -5.06 -6.62
C LYS A 2 -8.20 -4.15 -6.28
N ILE A 3 -6.99 -4.52 -6.67
CA ILE A 3 -5.81 -3.70 -6.42
C ILE A 3 -5.80 -2.57 -7.45
N SER A 4 -5.79 -1.33 -6.98
CA SER A 4 -5.68 -0.15 -7.85
C SER A 4 -4.27 0.01 -8.42
N ASN A 5 -4.15 0.74 -9.53
CA ASN A 5 -2.83 1.09 -10.08
C ASN A 5 -1.98 1.86 -9.07
N SER A 6 -2.59 2.71 -8.25
CA SER A 6 -1.91 3.43 -7.16
C SER A 6 -1.21 2.46 -6.21
N THR A 7 -1.91 1.39 -5.82
CA THR A 7 -1.41 0.38 -4.90
C THR A 7 -0.32 -0.46 -5.53
N ASN A 8 -0.45 -0.83 -6.80
CA ASN A 8 0.62 -1.52 -7.54
C ASN A 8 1.90 -0.69 -7.53
N TYR A 9 1.81 0.61 -7.81
CA TYR A 9 2.99 1.49 -7.77
C TYR A 9 3.54 1.62 -6.36
N ALA A 10 2.70 1.76 -5.33
CA ALA A 10 3.16 1.82 -3.95
C ALA A 10 3.94 0.56 -3.53
N LEU A 11 3.42 -0.62 -3.88
CA LEU A 11 4.06 -1.91 -3.61
C LEU A 11 5.39 -2.05 -4.35
N LEU A 12 5.41 -1.70 -5.64
CA LEU A 12 6.62 -1.72 -6.46
C LEU A 12 7.71 -0.82 -5.85
N MET A 13 7.35 0.41 -5.46
CA MET A 13 8.29 1.35 -4.87
C MET A 13 8.83 0.88 -3.52
N ALA A 14 7.93 0.39 -2.66
CA ALA A 14 8.32 -0.10 -1.34
C ALA A 14 9.21 -1.34 -1.45
N GLY A 15 8.92 -2.25 -2.38
CA GLY A 15 9.76 -3.40 -2.71
C GLY A 15 11.13 -2.99 -3.25
N TYR A 16 11.16 -2.05 -4.20
CA TYR A 16 12.40 -1.54 -4.77
C TYR A 16 13.34 -0.94 -3.71
N LEU A 17 12.79 -0.14 -2.80
CA LEU A 17 13.54 0.45 -1.70
C LEU A 17 14.00 -0.61 -0.68
N ALA A 18 13.26 -1.71 -0.52
CA ALA A 18 13.63 -2.82 0.34
C ALA A 18 14.76 -3.68 -0.25
N GLU A 19 14.84 -3.81 -1.58
CA GLU A 19 15.94 -4.48 -2.31
C GLU A 19 17.26 -3.72 -2.27
N HIS A 20 17.22 -2.40 -2.06
CA HIS A 20 18.40 -1.54 -2.12
C HIS A 20 18.66 -0.84 -0.77
N PRO A 21 18.83 -1.56 0.36
CA PRO A 21 19.00 -0.96 1.68
C PRO A 21 20.31 -0.18 1.81
N GLU A 22 21.32 -0.51 1.01
CA GLU A 22 22.62 0.19 0.93
C GLU A 22 22.46 1.63 0.39
N GLN A 23 21.43 1.88 -0.41
CA GLN A 23 21.15 3.19 -0.99
C GLN A 23 20.36 4.03 0.02
N LYS A 24 21.03 4.99 0.66
CA LYS A 24 20.43 5.83 1.72
C LYS A 24 19.17 6.59 1.28
N MET A 25 19.13 7.05 0.03
CA MET A 25 18.02 7.78 -0.58
C MET A 25 17.99 7.47 -2.08
N ILE A 26 16.81 7.19 -2.63
CA ILE A 26 16.62 6.97 -4.07
C ILE A 26 15.69 8.05 -4.62
N GLN A 27 16.11 8.72 -5.69
CA GLN A 27 15.29 9.74 -6.35
C GLN A 27 14.07 9.10 -7.04
N SER A 28 12.94 9.80 -6.98
CA SER A 28 11.70 9.36 -7.62
C SER A 28 11.84 9.24 -9.14
N GLU A 29 12.66 10.09 -9.74
CA GLU A 29 12.99 10.18 -11.16
C GLU A 29 13.62 8.87 -11.64
N VAL A 30 14.61 8.36 -10.91
CA VAL A 30 15.29 7.09 -11.21
C VAL A 30 14.29 5.93 -11.31
N ILE A 31 13.33 5.87 -10.38
CA ILE A 31 12.36 4.79 -10.35
C ILE A 31 11.26 5.00 -11.39
N SER A 32 10.88 6.26 -11.63
CA SER A 32 9.95 6.65 -12.69
C SER A 32 10.46 6.22 -14.06
N GLU A 33 11.73 6.48 -14.37
CA GLU A 33 12.37 6.10 -15.63
C GLU A 33 12.56 4.58 -15.74
N LYS A 34 13.00 3.93 -14.65
CA LYS A 34 13.26 2.48 -14.62
C LYS A 34 12.03 1.63 -14.93
N TYR A 35 10.85 2.08 -14.48
CA TYR A 35 9.59 1.33 -14.62
C TYR A 35 8.56 2.03 -15.54
N ASP A 36 8.98 3.05 -16.29
CA ASP A 36 8.13 3.84 -17.19
C ASP A 36 6.83 4.32 -16.51
N LEU A 37 6.97 4.87 -15.31
CA LEU A 37 5.85 5.37 -14.50
C LEU A 37 5.67 6.87 -14.69
N PRO A 38 4.42 7.38 -14.67
CA PRO A 38 4.18 8.83 -14.69
C PRO A 38 4.68 9.49 -13.41
N HIS A 39 5.76 10.28 -13.51
CA HIS A 39 6.48 10.85 -12.37
C HIS A 39 5.58 11.63 -11.39
N MET A 40 4.73 12.52 -11.90
CA MET A 40 3.81 13.31 -11.06
C MET A 40 2.82 12.45 -10.28
N TYR A 41 2.35 11.36 -10.88
CA TYR A 41 1.46 10.42 -10.23
C TYR A 41 2.19 9.59 -9.17
N LEU A 42 3.43 9.20 -9.48
CA LEU A 42 4.31 8.51 -8.54
C LEU A 42 4.59 9.36 -7.28
N LEU A 43 4.90 10.64 -7.45
CA LEU A 43 5.11 11.58 -6.33
C LEU A 43 3.90 11.67 -5.41
N LYS A 44 2.68 11.66 -5.97
CA LYS A 44 1.44 11.66 -5.17
C LYS A 44 1.38 10.43 -4.26
N ILE A 45 1.67 9.25 -4.81
CA ILE A 45 1.64 7.98 -4.09
C ILE A 45 2.74 7.92 -3.03
N LEU A 46 3.96 8.33 -3.38
CA LEU A 46 5.07 8.43 -2.44
C LEU A 46 4.74 9.38 -1.29
N GLY A 47 4.05 10.49 -1.57
CA GLY A 47 3.55 11.40 -0.54
C GLY A 47 2.57 10.73 0.43
N MET A 48 1.71 9.83 -0.04
CA MET A 48 0.80 9.05 0.81
C MET A 48 1.57 8.10 1.73
N LEU A 49 2.58 7.40 1.19
CA LEU A 49 3.45 6.52 1.97
C LEU A 49 4.31 7.26 2.99
N VAL A 50 4.74 8.48 2.69
CA VAL A 50 5.43 9.35 3.66
C VAL A 50 4.49 9.75 4.80
N LYS A 51 3.26 10.16 4.50
CA LYS A 51 2.26 10.48 5.53
C LYS A 51 1.94 9.28 6.43
N ALA A 52 1.98 8.07 5.87
CA ALA A 52 1.78 6.83 6.61
C ALA A 52 3.03 6.33 7.39
N ASN A 53 4.12 7.10 7.43
CA ASN A 53 5.40 6.70 8.05
C ASN A 53 5.95 5.35 7.52
N ILE A 54 5.69 5.06 6.25
CA ILE A 54 6.26 3.92 5.53
C ILE A 54 7.56 4.36 4.86
N LEU A 55 7.55 5.56 4.25
CA LEU A 55 8.71 6.17 3.63
C LEU A 55 9.13 7.46 4.35
N ARG A 56 10.38 7.86 4.16
CA ARG A 56 10.89 9.20 4.47
C ARG A 56 11.29 9.86 3.17
N SER A 57 11.11 11.18 3.10
CA SER A 57 11.60 11.99 1.99
C SER A 57 12.64 13.00 2.47
N LYS A 58 13.64 13.25 1.63
CA LYS A 58 14.64 14.30 1.83
C LYS A 58 14.70 15.16 0.58
N ARG A 59 14.74 16.48 0.75
CA ARG A 59 14.92 17.43 -0.36
C ARG A 59 16.41 17.69 -0.63
N GLY A 60 16.72 18.12 -1.85
CA GLY A 60 18.05 18.56 -2.27
C GLY A 60 18.73 17.60 -3.26
N PRO A 61 19.98 17.90 -3.68
CA PRO A 61 20.69 17.16 -4.73
C PRO A 61 20.93 15.68 -4.40
N GLN A 62 21.10 15.37 -3.11
CA GLN A 62 21.19 13.99 -2.58
C GLN A 62 19.90 13.58 -1.84
N GLY A 63 18.79 14.19 -2.23
CA GLY A 63 17.45 13.89 -1.73
C GLY A 63 16.87 12.64 -2.38
N GLY A 64 15.61 12.34 -2.04
CA GLY A 64 14.90 11.18 -2.53
C GLY A 64 14.03 10.57 -1.44
N PHE A 65 13.76 9.28 -1.61
CA PHE A 65 12.93 8.48 -0.72
C PHE A 65 13.72 7.30 -0.16
N SER A 66 13.41 6.93 1.08
CA SER A 66 13.94 5.74 1.74
C SER A 66 12.85 5.11 2.61
N LEU A 67 13.01 3.85 3.00
CA LEU A 67 12.14 3.25 4.01
C LEU A 67 12.28 4.01 5.34
N ALA A 68 11.14 4.29 5.98
CA ALA A 68 11.12 4.97 7.29
C ALA A 68 11.46 4.03 8.45
N ARG A 69 11.28 2.73 8.23
CA ARG A 69 11.43 1.62 9.18
C ARG A 69 12.07 0.42 8.48
N PRO A 70 12.68 -0.53 9.21
CA PRO A 70 13.19 -1.76 8.61
C PRO A 70 12.10 -2.51 7.84
N PRO A 71 12.42 -3.19 6.71
CA PRO A 71 11.43 -3.87 5.88
C PRO A 71 10.65 -4.98 6.62
N LYS A 72 11.25 -5.58 7.65
CA LYS A 72 10.60 -6.55 8.57
C LYS A 72 9.48 -5.95 9.43
N LYS A 73 9.40 -4.61 9.52
CA LYS A 73 8.40 -3.87 10.31
C LYS A 73 7.35 -3.18 9.45
N ILE A 74 7.37 -3.40 8.14
CA ILE A 74 6.42 -2.83 7.19
C ILE A 74 5.72 -4.00 6.52
N ASN A 75 4.43 -4.16 6.80
CA ASN A 75 3.61 -5.19 6.15
C ASN A 75 2.87 -4.66 4.92
N LEU A 76 2.38 -5.58 4.09
CA LEU A 76 1.67 -5.22 2.86
C LEU A 76 0.35 -4.50 3.15
N LEU A 77 -0.34 -4.85 4.23
CA LEU A 77 -1.58 -4.21 4.63
C LEU A 77 -1.37 -2.71 4.89
N GLU A 78 -0.30 -2.32 5.59
CA GLU A 78 0.03 -0.91 5.83
C GLU A 78 0.20 -0.12 4.52
N ILE A 79 0.86 -0.71 3.52
CA ILE A 79 1.11 -0.07 2.22
C ILE A 79 -0.20 0.10 1.45
N ILE A 80 -1.04 -0.95 1.42
CA ILE A 80 -2.33 -0.93 0.74
C ILE A 80 -3.26 0.09 1.41
N GLU A 81 -3.38 0.06 2.74
CA GLU A 81 -4.26 0.97 3.48
C GLU A 81 -3.79 2.42 3.45
N ALA A 82 -2.48 2.66 3.31
CA ALA A 82 -1.94 4.00 3.09
C ALA A 82 -2.41 4.63 1.78
N VAL A 83 -2.77 3.82 0.78
CA VAL A 83 -3.13 4.27 -0.58
C VAL A 83 -4.63 4.20 -0.82
N GLU A 84 -5.28 3.08 -0.48
CA GLU A 84 -6.72 2.86 -0.73
C GLU A 84 -7.60 3.25 0.46
N GLY A 85 -7.00 3.44 1.64
CA GLY A 85 -7.72 3.59 2.90
C GLY A 85 -8.03 2.23 3.55
N PRO A 86 -8.78 2.23 4.66
CA PRO A 86 -9.03 1.02 5.44
C PRO A 86 -9.69 -0.07 4.60
N MET A 87 -9.14 -1.28 4.65
CA MET A 87 -9.74 -2.43 3.96
C MET A 87 -10.96 -2.92 4.74
N ILE A 88 -12.16 -2.49 4.35
CA ILE A 88 -13.42 -2.85 5.02
C ILE A 88 -14.25 -3.74 4.09
N GLY A 89 -14.85 -4.80 4.66
CA GLY A 89 -15.78 -5.69 3.96
C GLY A 89 -17.20 -5.13 3.86
N SER A 90 -17.37 -3.82 3.68
CA SER A 90 -18.69 -3.19 3.65
C SER A 90 -19.30 -3.27 2.26
N LEU A 91 -20.56 -3.68 2.19
CA LEU A 91 -21.35 -3.62 0.96
C LEU A 91 -22.12 -2.31 0.95
N ASP A 92 -21.89 -1.48 -0.06
CA ASP A 92 -22.66 -0.26 -0.28
C ASP A 92 -23.99 -0.61 -0.96
N MET A 93 -24.86 -1.29 -0.21
CA MET A 93 -26.20 -1.67 -0.66
C MET A 93 -27.18 -0.52 -0.44
N GLU A 94 -28.11 -0.31 -1.37
CA GLU A 94 -29.21 0.64 -1.19
C GLU A 94 -29.99 0.39 0.11
N VAL A 95 -30.50 1.47 0.71
CA VAL A 95 -31.12 1.50 2.04
C VAL A 95 -32.28 0.48 2.17
N ASN A 96 -33.01 0.21 1.09
CA ASN A 96 -34.11 -0.76 1.08
C ASN A 96 -33.64 -2.22 1.07
N ALA A 97 -32.49 -2.54 0.48
CA ALA A 97 -31.93 -3.89 0.47
C ALA A 97 -31.42 -4.29 1.87
N LYS A 98 -30.94 -3.34 2.69
CA LYS A 98 -30.42 -3.59 4.06
C LYS A 98 -31.44 -4.16 5.04
N ARG A 99 -32.75 -4.06 4.75
CA ARG A 99 -33.83 -4.64 5.58
C ARG A 99 -33.99 -6.14 5.40
N ALA A 100 -33.49 -6.73 4.31
CA ALA A 100 -33.59 -8.15 4.07
C ALA A 100 -32.59 -8.93 4.95
N LYS A 101 -33.06 -10.04 5.56
CA LYS A 101 -32.26 -10.88 6.46
C LYS A 101 -30.99 -11.43 5.78
N PHE A 102 -31.06 -11.70 4.47
CA PHE A 102 -29.91 -12.18 3.70
C PHE A 102 -28.84 -11.10 3.50
N CYS A 103 -29.19 -9.82 3.38
CA CYS A 103 -28.20 -8.75 3.22
C CYS A 103 -27.27 -8.64 4.43
N LYS A 104 -27.80 -8.81 5.65
CA LYS A 104 -26.98 -8.89 6.87
C LYS A 104 -26.03 -10.09 6.87
N GLN A 105 -26.50 -11.25 6.36
CA GLN A 105 -25.65 -12.45 6.27
C GLN A 105 -24.54 -12.26 5.23
N ILE A 106 -24.84 -11.65 4.08
CA ILE A 106 -23.85 -11.36 3.04
C ILE A 106 -22.82 -10.36 3.58
N GLU A 107 -23.25 -9.30 4.26
CA GLU A 107 -22.35 -8.32 4.90
C GLU A 107 -21.40 -8.98 5.90
N GLN A 108 -21.91 -9.86 6.77
CA GLN A 108 -21.08 -10.64 7.70
C GLN A 108 -20.08 -11.55 6.99
N ILE A 109 -20.47 -12.18 5.88
CA ILE A 109 -19.56 -13.02 5.09
C ILE A 109 -18.49 -12.17 4.41
N CYS A 110 -18.85 -11.01 3.86
CA CYS A 110 -17.92 -10.07 3.26
C CYS A 110 -16.93 -9.50 4.29
N GLU A 111 -17.40 -9.19 5.50
CA GLU A 111 -16.55 -8.76 6.61
C GLU A 111 -15.55 -9.84 7.01
N LYS A 112 -15.99 -11.10 7.14
CA LYS A 112 -15.10 -12.24 7.41
C LYS A 112 -14.08 -12.45 6.30
N ALA A 113 -14.50 -12.37 5.04
CA ALA A 113 -13.59 -12.50 3.90
C ALA A 113 -12.55 -11.37 3.87
N ALA A 114 -12.97 -10.13 4.16
CA ALA A 114 -12.06 -8.99 4.26
C ALA A 114 -11.08 -9.18 5.44
N ALA A 115 -11.54 -9.65 6.59
CA ALA A 115 -10.69 -9.92 7.76
C ALA A 115 -9.61 -10.97 7.44
N GLN A 116 -9.97 -12.07 6.79
CA GLN A 116 -9.01 -13.09 6.37
C GLN A 116 -7.98 -12.54 5.37
N ALA A 117 -8.42 -11.76 4.38
CA ALA A 117 -7.50 -11.12 3.43
C ALA A 117 -6.55 -10.15 4.14
N ARG A 118 -7.04 -9.36 5.10
CA ARG A 118 -6.21 -8.47 5.91
C ARG A 118 -5.16 -9.24 6.70
N ASP A 119 -5.51 -10.37 7.30
CA ASP A 119 -4.56 -11.16 8.09
C ASP A 119 -3.41 -11.68 7.23
N VAL A 120 -3.69 -12.15 6.01
CA VAL A 120 -2.64 -12.58 5.06
C VAL A 120 -1.69 -11.41 4.72
N LEU A 121 -2.25 -10.25 4.39
CA LEU A 121 -1.48 -9.06 4.04
C LEU A 121 -0.71 -8.47 5.22
N LYS A 122 -1.25 -8.59 6.43
CA LYS A 122 -0.62 -8.12 7.67
C LYS A 122 0.56 -8.99 8.09
N ASN A 123 0.48 -10.30 7.83
CA ASN A 123 1.54 -11.25 8.18
C ASN A 123 2.66 -11.31 7.14
N THR A 124 2.48 -10.68 5.97
CA THR A 124 3.51 -10.61 4.92
C THR A 124 4.24 -9.28 4.99
N THR A 125 5.56 -9.30 5.19
CA THR A 125 6.39 -8.09 5.29
C THR A 125 7.16 -7.81 4.01
N LEU A 126 7.63 -6.57 3.83
CA LEU A 126 8.53 -6.24 2.71
C LEU A 126 9.80 -7.10 2.72
N ALA A 127 10.27 -7.52 3.91
CA ALA A 127 11.42 -8.39 4.01
C ALA A 127 11.16 -9.81 3.48
N ASP A 128 9.90 -10.25 3.41
CA ASP A 128 9.55 -11.56 2.85
C ASP A 128 9.54 -11.55 1.31
N LEU A 129 9.44 -10.37 0.70
CA LEU A 129 9.44 -10.21 -0.75
C LEU A 129 10.85 -10.11 -1.36
N VAL A 130 11.86 -9.81 -0.53
CA VAL A 130 13.23 -9.48 -0.93
C VAL A 130 14.22 -10.58 -0.49
N LYS A 131 13.71 -11.78 -0.19
CA LYS A 131 14.53 -12.94 0.18
C LYS A 131 15.23 -13.57 -1.01
#